data_AF-A0A915J3T8-F1
#
_entry.id   AF-A0A915J3T8-F1
#
_cell.length_a   1.000
_cell.length_b   1.000
_cell.length_c   1.000
_cell.angle_alpha   90.00
_cell.angle_beta   90.00
_cell.angle_gamma   90.00
#
_symmetry.space_group_name_H-M   'P 1'
#
loop_
_entity.id
_entity.type
_entity.pdbx_description
1 polymer ?
#
loop_
_entity_poly.entity_id
_entity_poly.type
_entity_poly.pdbx_seq_one_letter_code
_entity_poly.pdbx_strand_id
1 'polypeptide(L)' 'MATKNPLEYRTPSSYIDNLSLRIFTNEEILSSSCKEICNPQTFDQLMHPVEGGLYDPAMGIQLICE' A
#
# COMPACT_ATOMS: atom_id res chain seq x y z
N MET A 1 -26.88 -8.91 -33.68
CA MET A 1 -26.90 -8.69 -32.21
C MET A 1 -25.45 -8.64 -31.74
N ALA A 2 -24.90 -7.45 -31.49
CA ALA A 2 -23.50 -7.31 -31.11
C ALA A 2 -23.33 -7.68 -29.63
N THR A 3 -22.59 -8.74 -29.36
CA THR A 3 -22.16 -9.13 -28.02
C THR A 3 -21.16 -8.10 -27.52
N LYS A 4 -21.51 -7.39 -26.43
CA LYS A 4 -20.59 -6.46 -25.76
C LYS A 4 -19.37 -7.25 -25.28
N ASN A 5 -18.18 -6.77 -25.64
CA ASN A 5 -16.92 -7.41 -25.32
C ASN A 5 -16.72 -7.37 -23.77
N PRO A 6 -16.44 -8.49 -23.08
CA PRO A 6 -16.41 -8.56 -21.61
C PRO A 6 -15.30 -7.76 -20.91
N LEU A 7 -14.44 -7.06 -21.66
CA LEU A 7 -13.21 -6.44 -21.17
C LEU A 7 -13.12 -4.91 -21.39
N GLU A 8 -14.22 -4.22 -21.69
CA GLU A 8 -14.23 -2.74 -21.62
C GLU A 8 -14.20 -2.28 -20.15
N TYR A 9 -13.01 -2.30 -19.53
CA TYR A 9 -12.76 -1.58 -18.29
C TYR A 9 -12.71 -0.08 -18.62
N ARG A 10 -13.83 0.61 -18.41
CA ARG A 10 -13.87 2.08 -18.54
C ARG A 10 -13.35 2.69 -17.25
N THR A 11 -12.18 3.29 -17.29
CA THR A 11 -11.69 4.13 -16.19
C THR A 11 -12.68 5.28 -15.99
N PRO A 12 -13.27 5.43 -14.79
CA PRO A 12 -14.16 6.56 -14.52
C PRO A 12 -13.36 7.87 -14.64
N SER A 13 -13.86 8.82 -15.42
CA SER A 13 -13.35 10.19 -15.39
C SER A 13 -14.00 10.93 -14.22
N SER A 14 -13.24 11.23 -13.18
CA SER A 14 -13.70 12.01 -12.03
C SER A 14 -12.62 13.00 -11.59
N TYR A 15 -13.04 14.02 -10.83
CA TYR A 15 -12.17 14.98 -10.18
C TYR A 15 -12.46 14.99 -8.66
N ILE A 16 -11.46 15.38 -7.87
CA ILE A 16 -11.62 15.54 -6.42
C ILE A 16 -12.36 16.86 -6.18
N ASP A 17 -13.51 16.79 -5.52
CA ASP A 17 -14.37 17.96 -5.25
C ASP A 17 -14.10 18.58 -3.87
N ASN A 18 -13.80 17.75 -2.86
CA ASN A 18 -13.61 18.19 -1.48
C ASN A 18 -12.54 17.36 -0.75
N LEU A 19 -11.98 17.92 0.32
CA LEU A 19 -11.05 17.27 1.25
C LEU A 19 -11.66 17.26 2.65
N SER A 20 -11.67 16.09 3.30
CA SER A 20 -12.07 15.94 4.71
C SER A 20 -10.88 15.52 5.55
N LEU A 21 -10.66 16.23 6.66
CA LEU A 21 -9.59 15.94 7.62
C LEU A 21 -10.21 15.42 8.92
N ARG A 22 -9.65 14.33 9.43
CA ARG A 22 -10.11 13.70 10.67
C ARG A 22 -8.97 12.99 11.38
N ILE A 23 -9.14 12.75 12.68
CA ILE A 23 -8.25 11.92 13.47
C ILE A 23 -8.71 10.47 13.32
N PHE A 24 -7.78 9.56 13.10
CA PHE A 24 -8.05 8.13 12.99
C PHE A 24 -8.20 7.51 14.38
N THR A 25 -9.10 6.55 14.51
CA THR A 25 -9.16 5.69 15.71
C THR A 25 -8.12 4.56 15.60
N ASN A 26 -7.83 3.90 16.72
CA ASN A 26 -6.95 2.73 16.72
C ASN A 26 -7.46 1.62 15.78
N GLU A 27 -8.77 1.38 15.74
CA GLU A 27 -9.38 0.37 14.87
C GLU A 27 -9.19 0.72 13.38
N GLU A 28 -9.29 2.00 13.03
CA GLU A 28 -9.07 2.46 11.65
C GLU A 28 -7.60 2.35 11.24
N ILE A 29 -6.67 2.64 12.15
CA ILE A 29 -5.24 2.46 11.90
C ILE A 29 -4.94 0.97 11.68
N LEU A 30 -5.44 0.08 12.53
CA LEU A 30 -5.19 -1.35 12.42
C LEU A 30 -5.82 -1.95 11.16
N SER A 31 -7.05 -1.56 10.83
CA SER A 31 -7.76 -2.06 9.64
C SER A 31 -7.19 -1.53 8.32
N SER A 32 -6.54 -0.35 8.34
CA SER A 32 -5.85 0.22 7.17
C SER A 32 -4.39 -0.24 7.02
N SER A 33 -3.79 -0.80 8.06
CA SER A 33 -2.40 -1.26 8.04
C SER A 33 -2.25 -2.57 7.27
N CYS A 34 -1.22 -2.67 6.42
CA CYS A 34 -0.91 -3.89 5.68
C CYS A 34 -0.13 -4.92 6.51
N LYS A 35 0.71 -4.45 7.45
CA LYS A 35 1.55 -5.28 8.33
C LYS A 35 1.95 -4.50 9.59
N GLU A 36 2.18 -5.21 10.68
CA GLU A 36 2.77 -4.66 11.92
C GLU A 36 4.30 -4.72 11.87
N ILE A 37 4.97 -3.66 12.36
CA ILE A 37 6.43 -3.64 12.52
C ILE A 37 6.78 -4.28 13.87
N CYS A 38 7.31 -5.49 13.83
CA CYS A 38 7.66 -6.26 15.02
C CYS A 38 9.18 -6.34 15.24
N ASN A 39 9.99 -5.98 14.25
CA ASN A 39 11.44 -6.05 14.29
C ASN A 39 12.05 -4.64 14.34
N PRO A 40 12.77 -4.28 15.42
CA PRO A 40 13.43 -2.98 15.50
C PRO A 40 14.64 -2.88 14.56
N GLN A 41 15.22 -4.01 14.13
CA GLN A 41 16.27 -4.03 13.13
C GLN A 41 15.64 -3.88 11.74
N THR A 42 16.21 -3.00 10.93
CA THR A 42 15.65 -2.67 9.60
C THR A 42 16.34 -3.44 8.46
N PHE A 43 17.66 -3.62 8.57
CA PHE A 43 18.47 -4.34 7.59
C PHE A 43 19.34 -5.41 8.26
N ASP A 44 19.62 -6.48 7.52
CA ASP A 44 20.61 -7.47 7.92
C ASP A 44 22.04 -6.96 7.69
N GLN A 45 23.04 -7.80 7.97
CA GLN A 45 24.46 -7.45 7.78
C GLN A 45 24.87 -7.28 6.31
N LEU A 46 24.03 -7.76 5.38
CA LEU A 46 24.23 -7.66 3.92
C LEU A 46 23.41 -6.53 3.30
N MET A 47 22.80 -5.66 4.13
CA MET A 47 21.95 -4.55 3.72
C MET A 47 20.64 -4.97 3.04
N HIS A 48 20.15 -6.19 3.28
CA HIS A 48 18.80 -6.59 2.85
C HIS A 48 17.76 -6.22 3.90
N PRO A 49 16.55 -5.78 3.48
CA PRO A 49 15.43 -5.61 4.40
C PRO A 49 15.11 -6.90 5.14
N VAL A 50 14.89 -6.79 6.45
CA VAL A 50 14.49 -7.94 7.27
C VAL A 50 12.98 -8.05 7.40
N GLU A 51 12.49 -9.27 7.58
CA GLU A 51 11.09 -9.52 7.86
C GLU A 51 10.66 -8.88 9.20
N GLY A 52 9.47 -8.26 9.20
CA GLY A 52 8.91 -7.50 10.31
C GLY A 52 9.59 -6.16 10.55
N GLY A 53 10.59 -5.79 9.75
CA GLY A 53 11.28 -4.51 9.80
C GLY A 53 10.56 -3.43 8.98
N LEU A 54 11.09 -2.20 9.03
CA LEU A 54 10.48 -1.04 8.37
C LEU A 54 10.38 -1.17 6.84
N TYR A 55 11.33 -1.88 6.20
CA TYR A 55 11.33 -2.10 4.74
C TYR A 55 10.89 -3.52 4.37
N ASP A 56 10.05 -4.15 5.21
CA ASP A 56 9.52 -5.47 4.90
C ASP A 56 8.89 -5.49 3.49
N PRO A 57 9.30 -6.42 2.60
CA PRO A 57 8.79 -6.46 1.23
C PRO A 57 7.26 -6.57 1.12
N ALA A 58 6.57 -7.08 2.16
CA ALA A 58 5.11 -7.14 2.20
C ALA A 58 4.45 -5.75 2.28
N MET A 59 5.17 -4.70 2.69
CA MET A 59 4.67 -3.31 2.69
C MET A 59 4.78 -2.63 1.32
N GLY A 60 5.33 -3.33 0.32
CA GLY A 60 5.61 -2.81 -1.02
C GLY A 60 7.10 -2.79 -1.30
N ILE A 61 7.45 -2.94 -2.59
CA ILE A 61 8.84 -2.96 -3.01
C ILE A 61 9.31 -1.53 -3.25
N GLN A 62 10.33 -1.10 -2.52
CA GLN A 62 11.09 0.09 -2.90
C GLN A 62 12.00 -0.29 -4.07
N LEU A 63 11.62 0.11 -5.28
CA LEU A 63 12.53 0.11 -6.42
C LEU A 63 13.56 1.22 -6.17
N ILE A 64 14.73 0.85 -5.68
CA ILE A 64 15.86 1.77 -5.62
C ILE A 64 16.40 1.84 -7.05
N CYS A 65 16.13 2.94 -7.75
CA CYS A 65 16.81 3.24 -9.01
C CYS A 65 18.28 3.60 -8.68
N GLU A 66 19.22 2.90 -9.32
CA GLU A 66 20.66 3.21 -9.28
C GLU A 66 20.99 4.54 -10.00
#